data_AF-A0A821MBY2-F1
#
_entry.id   AF-A0A821MBY2-F1
#
_cell.length_a   1.000
_cell.length_b   1.000
_cell.length_c   1.000
_cell.angle_alpha   90.00
_cell.angle_beta   90.00
_cell.angle_gamma   90.00
#
_symmetry.space_group_name_H-M   'P 1'
#
loop_
_entity.id
_entity.type
_entity.pdbx_description
1 polymer ?
#
loop_
_entity_poly.entity_id
_entity_poly.type
_entity_poly.pdbx_seq_one_letter_code
_entity_poly.pdbx_strand_id
1 'polypeptide(L)'
;ANKTQHLLQDNDVKFWGNDIWSGNSPDLNVAECIGSIMKDEVETKMLSEAEYNQYHEDTLEMHIENVLTSMEEDTELFETL
;
A
#
# COMPACT_ATOMS: atom_id res chain seq x y z
N ALA A 1 -14.53 -1.39 -13.44
CA ALA A 1 -13.39 -0.60 -12.98
C ALA A 1 -13.72 0.84 -12.50
N ASN A 2 -14.98 1.31 -12.38
CA ASN A 2 -15.24 2.77 -12.24
C ASN A 2 -16.20 3.24 -11.13
N LYS A 3 -16.68 2.37 -10.23
CA LYS A 3 -17.65 2.81 -9.20
C LYS A 3 -17.01 3.69 -8.11
N THR A 4 -15.78 3.38 -7.70
CA THR A 4 -15.05 4.14 -6.68
C THR A 4 -14.68 5.54 -7.16
N GLN A 5 -14.25 5.69 -8.42
CA GLN A 5 -13.93 7.01 -8.97
C GLN A 5 -15.15 7.92 -9.09
N HIS A 6 -16.32 7.39 -9.50
CA HIS A 6 -17.55 8.17 -9.52
C HIS A 6 -17.95 8.63 -8.11
N LEU A 7 -17.85 7.75 -7.11
CA LEU A 7 -18.17 8.10 -5.72
C LEU A 7 -17.28 9.25 -5.19
N LEU A 8 -16.00 9.26 -5.55
CA LEU A 8 -15.06 10.31 -5.14
C LEU A 8 -15.36 11.64 -5.85
N GLN A 9 -15.69 11.61 -7.13
CA GLN A 9 -16.08 12.80 -7.90
C GLN A 9 -17.41 13.38 -7.40
N ASP A 10 -18.39 12.54 -7.10
CA ASP A 10 -19.70 12.96 -6.57
C ASP A 10 -19.60 13.62 -5.19
N ASN A 11 -18.51 13.36 -4.44
CA ASN A 11 -18.22 13.98 -3.15
C ASN A 11 -17.18 15.12 -3.24
N ASP A 12 -16.89 15.61 -4.45
CA ASP A 12 -15.92 16.70 -4.73
C ASP A 12 -14.51 16.43 -4.17
N VAL A 13 -14.15 15.16 -3.99
CA VAL A 13 -12.82 14.73 -3.57
C VAL A 13 -11.92 14.72 -4.81
N LYS A 14 -11.20 15.82 -5.02
CA LYS A 14 -10.18 15.94 -6.09
C LYS A 14 -8.90 15.22 -5.69
N PHE A 15 -8.79 13.96 -6.05
CA PHE A 15 -7.52 13.25 -6.01
C PHE A 15 -6.70 13.62 -7.26
N TRP A 16 -5.69 14.47 -7.08
CA TRP A 16 -4.82 14.91 -8.18
C TRP A 16 -4.14 13.69 -8.81
N GLY A 17 -4.39 13.44 -10.09
CA GLY A 17 -3.70 12.39 -10.88
C GLY A 17 -4.54 11.19 -11.29
N ASN A 18 -5.81 11.09 -10.87
CA ASN A 18 -6.67 9.96 -11.25
C ASN A 18 -7.47 10.19 -12.55
N ASP A 19 -7.50 11.43 -13.02
CA ASP A 19 -8.17 11.93 -14.22
C ASP A 19 -7.39 11.65 -15.52
N ILE A 20 -6.11 11.29 -15.42
CA ILE A 20 -5.24 10.88 -16.54
C ILE A 20 -4.65 9.48 -16.27
N TRP A 21 -5.34 8.67 -15.48
CA TRP A 21 -4.89 7.32 -15.19
C TRP A 21 -5.31 6.36 -16.30
N SER A 22 -4.39 6.04 -17.21
CA SER A 22 -4.56 4.91 -18.12
C SER A 22 -4.70 3.65 -17.25
N GLY A 23 -5.88 3.03 -17.25
CA GLY A 23 -6.22 1.92 -16.35
C GLY A 23 -5.32 0.68 -16.42
N ASN A 24 -4.26 0.70 -17.24
CA ASN A 24 -3.26 -0.35 -17.44
C ASN A 24 -1.81 0.13 -17.18
N SER A 25 -1.59 1.25 -16.49
CA SER A 25 -0.24 1.79 -16.24
C SER A 25 0.14 1.86 -14.76
N PRO A 26 0.13 0.73 -14.00
CA PRO A 26 0.48 0.70 -12.57
C PRO A 26 1.88 1.26 -12.28
N ASP A 27 2.77 1.24 -13.27
CA ASP A 27 4.13 1.79 -13.24
C ASP A 27 4.19 3.31 -13.05
N LEU A 28 3.12 4.04 -13.40
CA LEU A 28 3.03 5.49 -13.18
C LEU A 28 2.43 5.84 -11.80
N ASN A 29 2.11 4.83 -10.96
CA ASN A 29 1.32 5.02 -9.75
C ASN A 29 2.29 4.96 -8.59
N VAL A 30 2.54 6.12 -7.99
CA VAL A 30 3.36 6.18 -6.78
C VAL A 30 2.75 5.28 -5.68
N ALA A 31 1.43 5.08 -5.67
CA ALA A 31 0.79 4.16 -4.73
C ALA A 31 1.10 2.67 -4.99
N GLU A 32 1.40 2.26 -6.23
CA GLU A 32 1.85 0.89 -6.52
C GLU A 32 3.29 0.69 -6.06
N CYS A 33 4.14 1.72 -6.14
CA CYS A 33 5.48 1.69 -5.53
C CYS A 33 5.41 1.50 -4.01
N ILE A 34 4.55 2.26 -3.33
CA ILE A 34 4.30 2.11 -1.89
C ILE A 34 3.76 0.70 -1.57
N GLY A 35 2.82 0.21 -2.36
CA GLY A 35 2.27 -1.14 -2.20
C GLY A 35 3.32 -2.24 -2.35
N SER A 36 4.27 -2.09 -3.27
CA SER A 36 5.37 -3.04 -3.44
C SER A 36 6.34 -3.01 -2.25
N ILE A 37 6.72 -1.82 -1.77
CA ILE A 37 7.59 -1.66 -0.60
C ILE A 37 6.94 -2.30 0.63
N MET A 38 5.67 -1.97 0.89
CA MET A 38 4.90 -2.54 1.98
C MET A 38 4.86 -4.08 1.90
N LYS A 39 4.59 -4.62 0.70
CA LYS A 39 4.55 -6.07 0.49
C LYS A 39 5.89 -6.72 0.83
N ASP A 40 7.00 -6.17 0.35
CA ASP A 40 8.33 -6.75 0.55
C ASP A 40 8.77 -6.71 2.02
N GLU A 41 8.41 -5.64 2.75
CA GLU A 41 8.66 -5.54 4.20
C GLU A 41 7.82 -6.53 5.01
N VAL A 42 6.52 -6.65 4.70
CA VAL A 42 5.64 -7.63 5.36
C VAL A 42 6.13 -9.05 5.07
N GLU A 43 6.48 -9.36 3.82
CA GLU A 43 7.01 -10.67 3.43
C GLU A 43 8.30 -10.99 4.20
N THR A 44 9.20 -10.03 4.35
CA THR A 44 10.43 -10.18 5.14
C THR A 44 10.13 -10.49 6.62
N LYS A 45 9.17 -9.80 7.23
CA LYS A 45 8.75 -10.06 8.61
C LYS A 45 8.11 -11.45 8.75
N MET A 46 7.24 -11.83 7.82
CA MET A 46 6.61 -13.16 7.79
C MET A 46 7.62 -14.30 7.62
N LEU A 47 8.68 -14.11 6.82
CA LEU A 47 9.77 -15.09 6.68
C LEU A 47 10.64 -15.22 7.94
N SER A 48 10.61 -14.22 8.83
CA SER A 48 11.36 -14.22 10.10
C SER A 48 10.56 -14.81 11.28
N GLU A 49 9.25 -15.01 11.11
CA GLU A 49 8.39 -15.63 12.12
C GLU A 49 8.69 -17.13 12.26
N ALA A 50 8.43 -17.67 13.45
CA ALA A 50 8.54 -19.11 13.68
C ALA A 50 7.54 -19.84 12.76
N GLU A 51 7.94 -21.00 12.19
CA GLU A 51 7.15 -21.77 11.21
C GLU A 51 5.68 -22.00 11.60
N TYR A 52 5.40 -22.07 12.91
CA TYR A 52 4.05 -22.26 13.43
C TYR A 52 3.16 -21.01 13.28
N ASN A 53 3.72 -19.80 13.42
CA ASN A 53 2.98 -18.53 13.36
C ASN A 53 2.94 -17.93 11.95
N GLN A 54 3.86 -18.33 11.07
CA GLN A 54 4.05 -17.76 9.73
C GLN A 54 2.80 -17.81 8.82
N TYR A 55 1.81 -18.66 9.09
CA TYR A 55 0.62 -18.79 8.25
C TYR A 55 -0.67 -18.36 8.95
N HIS A 56 -0.57 -17.76 10.14
CA HIS A 56 -1.74 -17.24 10.84
C HIS A 56 -2.12 -15.86 10.32
N GLU A 57 -3.43 -15.67 10.09
CA GLU A 57 -4.01 -14.41 9.65
C GLU A 57 -3.70 -13.28 10.65
N ASP A 58 -3.83 -13.56 11.96
CA ASP A 58 -3.51 -12.60 13.03
C ASP A 58 -2.04 -12.13 12.98
N THR A 59 -1.11 -13.01 12.60
CA THR A 59 0.31 -12.68 12.46
C THR A 59 0.55 -11.79 11.25
N LEU A 60 -0.14 -12.07 10.13
CA LEU A 60 -0.11 -11.23 8.94
C LEU A 60 -0.67 -9.83 9.23
N GLU A 61 -1.82 -9.74 9.90
CA GLU A 61 -2.47 -8.48 10.27
C GLU A 61 -1.54 -7.65 11.17
N MET A 62 -0.96 -8.26 12.21
CA MET A 62 0.00 -7.61 13.09
C MET A 62 1.21 -7.04 12.32
N HIS A 63 1.79 -7.78 11.37
CA HIS A 63 2.92 -7.29 10.60
C HIS A 63 2.54 -6.18 9.61
N ILE A 64 1.35 -6.26 9.01
CA ILE A 64 0.79 -5.20 8.16
C ILE A 64 0.65 -3.90 8.97
N GLU A 65 0.04 -3.95 10.15
CA GLU A 65 -0.12 -2.77 11.01
C GLU A 65 1.23 -2.16 11.39
N ASN A 66 2.19 -3.01 11.80
CA ASN A 66 3.52 -2.55 12.18
C ASN A 66 4.26 -1.86 11.02
N VAL A 67 4.18 -2.41 9.80
CA VAL A 67 4.79 -1.82 8.61
C VAL A 67 4.11 -0.49 8.26
N LEU A 68 2.78 -0.43 8.30
CA LEU A 68 2.06 0.81 8.04
C LEU A 68 2.44 1.92 9.03
N THR A 69 2.53 1.59 10.32
CA THR A 69 2.97 2.54 11.34
C THR A 69 4.42 2.99 11.13
N SER A 70 5.34 2.09 10.78
CA SER A 70 6.73 2.50 10.51
C SER A 70 6.86 3.37 9.26
N MET A 71 6.08 3.09 8.22
CA MET A 71 6.06 3.90 7.00
C MET A 71 5.48 5.30 7.25
N GLU A 72 4.50 5.45 8.14
CA GLU A 72 3.94 6.77 8.50
C GLU A 72 4.99 7.69 9.14
N GLU A 73 5.92 7.13 9.90
CA GLU A 73 7.01 7.86 10.56
C GLU A 73 8.23 8.09 9.64
N ASP A 74 8.31 7.38 8.51
CA ASP A 74 9.45 7.45 7.58
C ASP A 74 9.22 8.50 6.48
N THR A 75 9.53 9.76 6.81
CA THR A 75 9.47 10.87 5.85
C THR A 75 10.47 10.74 4.70
N GLU A 76 11.60 10.05 4.88
CA GLU A 76 12.62 9.88 3.82
C GLU A 76 12.12 8.94 2.71
N LEU A 77 11.31 7.94 3.08
CA LEU A 77 10.65 7.05 2.13
C LEU A 77 9.82 7.82 1.10
N PHE A 78 9.07 8.84 1.53
CA PHE A 78 8.23 9.65 0.65
C PHE A 78 9.01 10.69 -0.17
N GLU A 79 10.20 11.08 0.28
CA GLU A 79 11.07 12.01 -0.46
C GLU A 79 11.79 11.34 -1.64
N THR A 80 11.85 10.00 -1.66
CA THR A 80 12.57 9.20 -2.67
C THR A 80 11.66 8.50 -3.68
N LEU A 81 10.34 8.65 -3.53
CA LEU A 81 9.30 8.22 -4.48
C LEU A 81 9.06 9.26 -5.59
#